data_AF-A0A395S701-F1
#
_entry.id   AF-A0A395S701-F1
#
_cell.length_a   1.000
_cell.length_b   1.000
_cell.length_c   1.000
_cell.angle_alpha   90.00
_cell.angle_beta   90.00
_cell.angle_gamma   90.00
#
_symmetry.space_group_name_H-M   'P 1'
#
loop_
_entity.id
_entity.type
_entity.pdbx_description
1 polymer ?
#
loop_
_entity_poly.entity_id
_entity_poly.type
_entity_poly.pdbx_seq_one_letter_code
_entity_poly.pdbx_strand_id
1 'polypeptide(L)'
;MSAKQHLLTCAISTATPSSTPPATRASSRLRAPQSQLAGDARSQQQQPSLPEPLLDLLIVLPPLLDANNPPLSQDTLQLLFSHPPLSELETLLPTLASIIASNLRTWALGLARIAHPSTNPSFLHRHIASLPATLSSWQSNLAVAEAELSSHRLRSLAALTSLLQAATNALSLLVRALEVKHGVVARSLELRAAEVSLHARRYDADAAIAAASVRRAVYTPEAITALKNYGAHLRDAKMRSEERIRGLIAELGEYGVGVDGAESKEKKMREMSRVYREMTRQMDDVRRDLDRLNQG
;
A
#
# COMPACT_ATOMS: atom_id res chain seq x y z
N MET A 1 22.08 42.81 -32.33
CA MET A 1 21.80 42.60 -30.88
C MET A 1 21.36 41.16 -30.54
N SER A 2 20.55 40.47 -31.37
CA SER A 2 20.04 39.12 -31.06
C SER A 2 21.07 37.97 -31.16
N ALA A 3 22.03 38.03 -32.09
CA ALA A 3 23.05 36.97 -32.26
C ALA A 3 24.06 36.89 -31.09
N LYS A 4 24.47 38.03 -30.52
CA LYS A 4 25.34 38.09 -29.33
C LYS A 4 24.67 37.46 -28.11
N GLN A 5 23.35 37.63 -27.96
CA GLN A 5 22.58 36.99 -26.90
C GLN A 5 22.50 35.48 -27.11
N HIS A 6 22.26 35.02 -28.33
CA HIS A 6 22.21 33.58 -28.63
C HIS A 6 23.55 32.87 -28.37
N LEU A 7 24.67 33.49 -28.71
CA LEU A 7 26.01 32.94 -28.45
C LEU A 7 26.37 32.92 -26.96
N LEU A 8 25.98 33.95 -26.20
CA LEU A 8 26.14 33.94 -24.74
C LEU A 8 25.30 32.83 -24.10
N THR A 9 24.07 32.62 -24.58
CA THR A 9 23.22 31.53 -24.08
C THR A 9 23.80 30.15 -24.43
N CYS A 10 24.39 29.97 -25.61
CA CYS A 10 25.07 28.73 -26.00
C CYS A 10 26.38 28.51 -25.23
N ALA A 11 27.17 29.55 -24.97
CA ALA A 11 28.38 29.44 -24.17
C ALA A 11 28.07 29.05 -22.71
N ILE A 12 27.01 29.64 -22.15
CA ILE A 12 26.53 29.33 -20.79
C ILE A 12 25.96 27.90 -20.73
N SER A 13 25.25 27.43 -21.76
CA SER A 13 24.74 26.05 -21.78
C SER A 13 25.85 25.00 -21.91
N THR A 14 26.92 25.28 -22.66
CA THR A 14 28.09 24.37 -22.76
C THR A 14 29.02 24.41 -21.56
N ALA A 15 28.94 25.45 -20.71
CA ALA A 15 29.81 25.63 -19.54
C ALA A 15 29.24 25.06 -18.23
N THR A 16 28.05 24.43 -18.25
CA THR A 16 27.44 23.84 -17.03
C THR A 16 27.52 22.32 -17.05
N PRO A 17 28.43 21.68 -16.30
CA PRO A 17 28.27 20.28 -15.95
C PRO A 17 27.16 20.17 -14.89
N SER A 18 26.01 19.64 -15.29
CA SER A 18 25.00 19.21 -14.35
C SER A 18 25.41 17.87 -13.73
N SER A 19 25.54 17.83 -12.41
CA SER A 19 24.95 16.80 -11.53
C SER A 19 25.61 16.84 -10.15
N THR A 20 24.85 17.32 -9.17
CA THR A 20 24.97 16.90 -7.77
C THR A 20 24.35 15.51 -7.58
N PRO A 21 24.73 14.78 -6.51
CA PRO A 21 23.74 14.45 -5.49
C PRO A 21 24.24 14.70 -4.03
N PRO A 22 23.37 14.58 -2.99
CA PRO A 22 23.40 15.42 -1.79
C PRO A 22 23.94 14.75 -0.50
N ALA A 23 23.83 15.48 0.63
CA ALA A 23 24.13 15.16 2.04
C ALA A 23 25.56 15.52 2.48
N THR A 24 25.87 16.19 3.61
CA THR A 24 25.12 16.54 4.83
C THR A 24 25.85 17.68 5.55
N ARG A 25 25.11 18.46 6.35
CA ARG A 25 25.63 19.48 7.27
C ARG A 25 26.44 18.83 8.41
N ALA A 26 27.63 19.35 8.67
CA ALA A 26 28.24 19.32 9.99
C ALA A 26 29.20 20.50 10.17
N SER A 27 28.89 21.35 11.14
CA SER A 27 29.71 22.45 11.63
C SER A 27 30.91 21.94 12.42
N SER A 28 32.10 22.50 12.19
CA SER A 28 33.06 22.71 13.29
C SER A 28 34.02 23.85 12.96
N ARG A 29 33.86 24.93 13.71
CA ARG A 29 34.83 26.01 13.88
C ARG A 29 36.16 25.45 14.38
N LEU A 30 37.27 25.83 13.77
CA LEU A 30 38.51 26.07 14.51
C LEU A 30 39.17 27.35 13.98
N ARG A 31 39.63 28.14 14.94
CA ARG A 31 40.07 29.53 14.87
C ARG A 31 41.57 29.60 14.55
N ALA A 32 41.93 30.73 13.92
CA ALA A 32 43.24 31.17 13.41
C ALA A 32 44.45 31.03 14.36
N PRO A 33 45.65 31.29 13.82
CA PRO A 33 46.28 32.56 14.20
C PRO A 33 46.75 33.41 13.00
N GLN A 34 46.61 34.72 13.20
CA GLN A 34 47.18 35.80 12.39
C GLN A 34 48.69 35.96 12.63
N SER A 35 49.29 36.72 11.72
CA SER A 35 50.70 37.18 11.61
C SER A 35 51.50 36.30 10.64
N GLN A 36 52.14 36.82 9.59
CA GLN A 36 52.72 38.14 9.35
C GLN A 36 52.63 38.53 7.86
N LEU A 37 52.43 39.83 7.63
CA LEU A 37 52.54 40.52 6.35
C LEU A 37 54.00 40.54 5.89
N ALA A 38 54.28 39.97 4.72
CA ALA A 38 55.43 40.36 3.90
C ALA A 38 55.19 39.97 2.44
N GLY A 39 54.85 40.98 1.62
CA GLY A 39 55.15 41.09 0.19
C GLY A 39 54.75 39.96 -0.75
N ASP A 40 53.61 40.12 -1.42
CA ASP A 40 53.55 39.84 -2.87
C ASP A 40 52.63 40.87 -3.53
N ALA A 41 53.24 42.02 -3.82
CA ALA A 41 52.81 42.87 -4.90
C ALA A 41 53.15 42.18 -6.23
N ARG A 42 52.21 42.24 -7.18
CA ARG A 42 52.30 41.79 -8.59
C ARG A 42 52.11 40.27 -8.76
N SER A 43 50.95 39.79 -9.20
CA SER A 43 50.43 40.07 -10.53
C SER A 43 48.91 39.90 -10.56
N GLN A 44 48.18 41.01 -10.43
CA GLN A 44 46.98 41.16 -11.25
C GLN A 44 47.46 40.97 -12.68
N GLN A 45 47.20 39.81 -13.29
CA GLN A 45 47.20 39.73 -14.74
C GLN A 45 46.08 40.66 -15.18
N GLN A 46 46.46 41.91 -15.44
CA GLN A 46 45.78 42.78 -16.36
C GLN A 46 45.51 41.90 -17.57
N GLN A 47 44.26 41.49 -17.78
CA GLN A 47 43.83 41.19 -19.14
C GLN A 47 44.13 42.50 -19.89
N PRO A 48 45.08 42.52 -20.84
CA PRO A 48 45.17 43.67 -21.71
C PRO A 48 43.78 43.79 -22.33
N SER A 49 43.12 44.94 -22.17
CA SER A 49 41.89 45.22 -22.88
C SER A 49 42.18 44.95 -24.35
N LEU A 50 41.68 43.82 -24.85
CA LEU A 50 41.90 43.38 -26.22
C LEU A 50 41.38 44.50 -27.11
N PRO A 51 42.19 45.02 -28.06
CA PRO A 51 41.70 45.94 -29.06
C PRO A 51 40.38 45.40 -29.66
N GLU A 52 39.35 46.24 -29.73
CA GLU A 52 38.05 45.92 -30.35
C GLU A 52 38.15 45.15 -31.69
N PRO A 53 39.10 45.46 -32.62
CA PRO A 53 39.25 44.68 -33.85
C PRO A 53 39.71 43.22 -33.66
N LEU A 54 40.39 42.88 -32.56
CA LEU A 54 40.79 41.50 -32.26
C LEU A 54 39.61 40.65 -31.79
N LEU A 55 38.64 41.25 -31.10
CA LEU A 55 37.45 40.56 -30.63
C LEU A 55 36.55 40.19 -31.81
N ASP A 56 36.35 41.12 -32.74
CA ASP A 56 35.57 40.88 -33.96
C ASP A 56 36.26 39.84 -34.86
N LEU A 57 37.60 39.86 -34.94
CA LEU A 57 38.34 38.84 -35.67
C LEU A 57 38.20 37.44 -35.03
N LEU A 58 38.29 37.33 -33.70
CA LEU A 58 38.17 36.05 -32.98
C LEU A 58 36.75 35.44 -33.05
N ILE A 59 35.74 36.25 -33.35
CA ILE A 59 34.35 35.79 -33.60
C ILE A 59 34.20 35.28 -35.04
N VAL A 60 34.90 35.88 -36.01
CA VAL A 60 34.77 35.58 -37.45
C VAL A 60 35.70 34.46 -37.92
N LEU A 61 36.86 34.26 -37.28
CA LEU A 61 37.85 33.25 -37.66
C LEU A 61 37.40 31.78 -37.46
N PRO A 62 36.75 31.39 -36.34
CA PRO A 62 36.39 30.00 -36.07
C PRO A 62 35.54 29.31 -37.15
N PRO A 63 34.47 29.93 -37.71
CA PRO A 63 33.71 29.29 -38.79
C PRO A 63 34.50 29.18 -40.11
N LEU A 64 35.54 29.98 -40.31
CA LEU A 64 36.40 29.91 -41.50
C LEU A 64 37.51 28.85 -41.38
N LEU A 65 37.82 28.39 -40.16
CA LEU A 65 38.86 27.41 -39.87
C LEU A 65 38.32 25.99 -39.61
N ASP A 66 37.01 25.80 -39.58
CA ASP A 66 36.39 24.49 -39.41
C ASP A 66 36.58 23.63 -40.67
N ALA A 67 37.27 22.50 -40.52
CA ALA A 67 37.57 21.57 -41.62
C ALA A 67 36.31 20.92 -42.23
N ASN A 68 35.15 21.07 -41.58
CA ASN A 68 33.86 20.55 -42.04
C ASN A 68 33.07 21.53 -42.92
N ASN A 69 33.53 22.79 -43.07
CA ASN A 69 32.86 23.78 -43.90
C ASN A 69 33.34 23.73 -45.37
N PRO A 70 32.43 23.92 -46.35
CA PRO A 70 32.80 23.91 -47.76
C PRO A 70 33.76 25.08 -48.08
N PRO A 71 34.76 24.87 -48.96
CA PRO A 71 35.70 25.94 -49.33
C PRO A 71 34.96 27.09 -50.03
N LEU A 72 35.20 28.31 -49.55
CA LEU A 72 34.59 29.53 -50.08
C LEU A 72 35.11 29.87 -51.49
N SER A 73 34.26 30.51 -52.31
CA SER A 73 34.61 30.97 -53.67
C SER A 73 35.71 32.03 -53.64
N GLN A 74 36.64 31.99 -54.59
CA GLN A 74 37.82 32.87 -54.63
C GLN A 74 37.45 34.37 -54.66
N ASP A 75 36.37 34.75 -55.33
CA ASP A 75 35.87 36.14 -55.36
C ASP A 75 35.36 36.61 -53.99
N THR A 76 34.74 35.70 -53.23
CA THR A 76 34.27 35.99 -51.86
C THR A 76 35.42 36.11 -50.88
N LEU A 77 36.50 35.32 -51.05
CA LEU A 77 37.71 35.47 -50.26
C LEU A 77 38.40 36.81 -50.51
N GLN A 78 38.49 37.25 -51.78
CA GLN A 78 39.07 38.56 -52.12
C GLN A 78 38.31 39.72 -51.50
N LEU A 79 36.97 39.67 -51.50
CA LEU A 79 36.13 40.69 -50.85
C LEU A 79 36.28 40.67 -49.31
N LEU A 80 36.44 39.49 -48.72
CA LEU A 80 36.66 39.36 -47.28
C LEU A 80 38.04 39.90 -46.85
N PHE A 81 39.09 39.68 -47.64
CA PHE A 81 40.43 40.21 -47.35
C PHE A 81 40.59 41.71 -47.67
N SER A 82 39.71 42.29 -48.48
CA SER A 82 39.72 43.74 -48.77
C SER A 82 39.05 44.61 -47.72
N HIS A 83 38.38 44.03 -46.73
CA HIS A 83 37.63 44.78 -45.70
C HIS A 83 38.10 44.43 -44.27
N PRO A 84 38.10 45.39 -43.32
CA PRO A 84 38.40 45.11 -41.92
C PRO A 84 37.32 44.18 -41.33
N PRO A 85 37.67 43.25 -40.43
CA PRO A 85 38.95 43.14 -39.70
C PRO A 85 40.04 42.28 -40.37
N LEU A 86 39.77 41.65 -41.53
CA LEU A 86 40.71 40.72 -42.17
C LEU A 86 41.81 41.43 -42.98
N SER A 87 41.58 42.66 -43.43
CA SER A 87 42.61 43.51 -44.05
C SER A 87 43.72 43.92 -43.07
N GLU A 88 43.40 43.97 -41.77
CA GLU A 88 44.33 44.29 -40.69
C GLU A 88 44.93 43.02 -40.05
N LEU A 89 44.67 41.84 -40.62
CA LEU A 89 45.15 40.57 -40.08
C LEU A 89 46.67 40.53 -39.98
N GLU A 90 47.41 41.03 -40.98
CA GLU A 90 48.88 40.98 -40.99
C GLU A 90 49.50 41.85 -39.88
N THR A 91 48.85 42.96 -39.52
CA THR A 91 49.30 43.86 -38.43
C THR A 91 48.88 43.34 -37.05
N LEU A 92 47.77 42.60 -36.97
CA LEU A 92 47.22 42.00 -35.75
C LEU A 92 47.72 40.56 -35.50
N LEU A 93 48.35 39.92 -36.48
CA LEU A 93 48.92 38.57 -36.37
C LEU A 93 49.96 38.43 -35.24
N PRO A 94 50.95 39.32 -35.06
CA PRO A 94 51.95 39.13 -34.00
C PRO A 94 51.34 39.21 -32.59
N THR A 95 50.30 40.04 -32.38
CA THR A 95 49.61 40.13 -31.09
C THR A 95 48.73 38.91 -30.85
N LEU A 96 48.02 38.42 -31.87
CA LEU A 96 47.25 37.17 -31.82
C LEU A 96 48.12 35.94 -31.63
N ALA A 97 49.26 35.86 -32.32
CA ALA A 97 50.20 34.76 -32.20
C ALA A 97 50.73 34.64 -30.76
N SER A 98 51.01 35.77 -30.10
CA SER A 98 51.40 35.80 -28.68
C SER A 98 50.28 35.31 -27.74
N ILE A 99 49.04 35.74 -27.99
CA ILE A 99 47.87 35.32 -27.21
C ILE A 99 47.57 33.83 -27.42
N ILE A 100 47.60 33.35 -28.67
CA ILE A 100 47.35 31.96 -29.01
C ILE A 100 48.48 31.09 -28.44
N ALA A 101 49.75 31.49 -28.56
CA ALA A 101 50.87 30.74 -28.01
C ALA A 101 50.81 30.66 -26.48
N SER A 102 50.44 31.74 -25.78
CA SER A 102 50.30 31.73 -24.32
C SER A 102 49.11 30.88 -23.86
N ASN A 103 47.99 30.93 -24.58
CA ASN A 103 46.85 30.05 -24.34
C ASN A 103 47.21 28.59 -24.60
N LEU A 104 47.73 28.23 -25.77
CA LEU A 104 48.15 26.87 -26.09
C LEU A 104 49.15 26.32 -25.07
N ARG A 105 50.11 27.14 -24.63
CA ARG A 105 51.06 26.75 -23.57
C ARG A 105 50.37 26.50 -22.23
N THR A 106 49.41 27.34 -21.86
CA THR A 106 48.63 27.18 -20.61
C THR A 106 47.77 25.92 -20.65
N TRP A 107 47.12 25.66 -21.78
CA TRP A 107 46.30 24.46 -21.99
C TRP A 107 47.17 23.19 -22.03
N ALA A 108 48.31 23.22 -22.72
CA ALA A 108 49.26 22.11 -22.73
C ALA A 108 49.81 21.79 -21.33
N LEU A 109 50.10 22.83 -20.53
CA LEU A 109 50.48 22.64 -19.12
C LEU A 109 49.35 22.10 -18.25
N GLY A 110 48.12 22.55 -18.48
CA GLY A 110 46.92 22.03 -17.81
C GLY A 110 46.72 20.54 -18.10
N LEU A 111 46.80 20.16 -19.38
CA LEU A 111 46.71 18.76 -19.82
C LEU A 111 47.88 17.92 -19.29
N ALA A 112 49.12 18.44 -19.30
CA ALA A 112 50.27 17.76 -18.71
C ALA A 112 50.11 17.50 -17.22
N ARG A 113 49.49 18.43 -16.47
CA ARG A 113 49.19 18.27 -15.04
C ARG A 113 48.10 17.22 -14.80
N ILE A 114 47.08 17.15 -15.65
CA ILE A 114 46.02 16.12 -15.57
C ILE A 114 46.60 14.74 -15.88
N ALA A 115 47.43 14.64 -16.92
CA ALA A 115 48.05 13.38 -17.33
C ALA A 115 49.10 12.89 -16.32
N HIS A 116 49.81 13.80 -15.65
CA HIS A 116 50.87 13.46 -14.69
C HIS A 116 50.70 14.22 -13.35
N PRO A 117 49.67 13.87 -12.55
CA PRO A 117 49.30 14.62 -11.35
C PRO A 117 50.37 14.59 -10.24
N SER A 118 51.26 13.59 -10.26
CA SER A 118 52.33 13.42 -9.28
C SER A 118 53.63 14.17 -9.62
N THR A 119 53.69 14.86 -10.76
CA THR A 119 54.93 15.48 -11.24
C THR A 119 55.05 16.92 -10.75
N ASN A 120 56.26 17.31 -10.32
CA ASN A 120 56.53 18.67 -9.89
C ASN A 120 56.26 19.67 -11.03
N PRO A 121 55.56 20.81 -10.78
CA PRO A 121 55.19 21.78 -11.80
C PRO A 121 56.36 22.31 -12.65
N SER A 122 57.58 22.32 -12.12
CA SER A 122 58.79 22.76 -12.84
C SER A 122 59.18 21.84 -14.00
N PHE A 123 58.79 20.56 -13.97
CA PHE A 123 59.15 19.56 -15.00
C PHE A 123 58.01 19.24 -15.97
N LEU A 124 56.81 19.79 -15.76
CA LEU A 124 55.64 19.54 -16.62
C LEU A 124 55.87 19.89 -18.09
N HIS A 125 56.71 20.89 -18.36
CA HIS A 125 57.07 21.29 -19.73
C HIS A 125 57.73 20.17 -20.55
N ARG A 126 58.44 19.25 -19.90
CA ARG A 126 59.10 18.12 -20.60
C ARG A 126 58.08 17.10 -21.13
N HIS A 127 56.91 17.02 -20.50
CA HIS A 127 55.87 16.07 -20.86
C HIS A 127 54.94 16.56 -21.98
N ILE A 128 55.03 17.84 -22.38
CA ILE A 128 54.18 18.42 -23.43
C ILE A 128 54.35 17.68 -24.76
N ALA A 129 55.59 17.31 -25.12
CA ALA A 129 55.86 16.59 -26.37
C ALA A 129 55.32 15.15 -26.38
N SER A 130 55.22 14.50 -25.20
CA SER A 130 54.68 13.14 -25.07
C SER A 130 53.16 13.08 -24.94
N LEU A 131 52.49 14.22 -24.73
CA LEU A 131 51.04 14.29 -24.52
C LEU A 131 50.22 13.60 -25.62
N PRO A 132 50.48 13.80 -26.93
CA PRO A 132 49.70 13.15 -27.98
C PRO A 132 49.80 11.63 -27.93
N ALA A 133 50.99 11.08 -27.65
CA ALA A 133 51.21 9.65 -27.53
C ALA A 133 50.53 9.06 -26.30
N THR A 134 50.54 9.78 -25.17
CA THR A 134 49.77 9.36 -23.99
C THR A 134 48.27 9.44 -24.25
N LEU A 135 47.77 10.49 -24.89
CA LEU A 135 46.33 10.63 -25.14
C LEU A 135 45.81 9.53 -26.08
N SER A 136 46.55 9.20 -27.13
CA SER A 136 46.19 8.10 -28.03
C SER A 136 46.19 6.74 -27.31
N SER A 137 47.16 6.50 -26.41
CA SER A 137 47.19 5.26 -25.63
C SER A 137 46.03 5.18 -24.62
N TRP A 138 45.61 6.30 -24.04
CA TRP A 138 44.45 6.34 -23.14
C TRP A 138 43.15 6.13 -23.90
N GLN A 139 43.01 6.72 -25.09
CA GLN A 139 41.87 6.49 -25.97
C GLN A 139 41.80 5.01 -26.41
N SER A 140 42.92 4.40 -26.78
CA SER A 140 42.94 2.98 -27.13
C SER A 140 42.60 2.09 -25.92
N ASN A 141 43.15 2.40 -24.74
CA ASN A 141 42.87 1.63 -23.53
C ASN A 141 41.41 1.74 -23.09
N LEU A 142 40.81 2.94 -23.22
CA LEU A 142 39.40 3.16 -22.93
C LEU A 142 38.55 2.35 -23.91
N ALA A 143 38.81 2.42 -25.21
CA ALA A 143 38.07 1.65 -26.21
C ALA A 143 38.18 0.13 -25.97
N VAL A 144 39.37 -0.36 -25.59
CA VAL A 144 39.58 -1.77 -25.22
C VAL A 144 38.79 -2.12 -23.96
N ALA A 145 38.86 -1.30 -22.90
CA ALA A 145 38.14 -1.55 -21.66
C ALA A 145 36.61 -1.55 -21.86
N GLU A 146 36.07 -0.67 -22.72
CA GLU A 146 34.65 -0.66 -23.08
C GLU A 146 34.24 -1.93 -23.85
N ALA A 147 35.07 -2.37 -24.80
CA ALA A 147 34.86 -3.62 -25.52
C ALA A 147 34.92 -4.85 -24.59
N GLU A 148 35.88 -4.88 -23.67
CA GLU A 148 35.99 -5.94 -22.66
C GLU A 148 34.77 -5.94 -21.73
N LEU A 149 34.40 -4.79 -21.18
CA LEU A 149 33.23 -4.65 -20.29
C LEU A 149 31.94 -5.12 -20.98
N SER A 150 31.70 -4.70 -22.22
CA SER A 150 30.52 -5.12 -22.99
C SER A 150 30.54 -6.64 -23.23
N SER A 151 31.68 -7.21 -23.58
CA SER A 151 31.82 -8.66 -23.77
C SER A 151 31.63 -9.45 -22.47
N HIS A 152 32.10 -8.95 -21.33
CA HIS A 152 31.88 -9.55 -20.01
C HIS A 152 30.42 -9.49 -19.59
N ARG A 153 29.72 -8.37 -19.86
CA ARG A 153 28.28 -8.24 -19.63
C ARG A 153 27.48 -9.23 -20.48
N LEU A 154 27.82 -9.40 -21.75
CA LEU A 154 27.15 -10.38 -22.61
C LEU A 154 27.39 -11.82 -22.12
N ARG A 155 28.62 -12.15 -21.73
CA ARG A 155 28.97 -13.46 -21.16
C ARG A 155 28.25 -13.75 -19.84
N SER A 156 28.17 -12.76 -18.94
CA SER A 156 27.46 -12.94 -17.67
C SER A 156 25.95 -13.09 -17.88
N LEU A 157 25.35 -12.32 -18.78
CA LEU A 157 23.94 -12.47 -19.13
C LEU A 157 23.65 -13.85 -19.74
N ALA A 158 24.49 -14.36 -20.64
CA ALA A 158 24.35 -15.70 -21.19
C ALA A 158 24.49 -16.80 -20.13
N ALA A 159 25.41 -16.64 -19.17
CA ALA A 159 25.54 -17.58 -18.06
C ALA A 159 24.30 -17.57 -17.16
N LEU A 160 23.76 -16.39 -16.84
CA LEU A 160 22.55 -16.24 -16.02
C LEU A 160 21.31 -16.83 -16.71
N THR A 161 21.14 -16.63 -18.02
CA THR A 161 20.02 -17.25 -18.76
C THR A 161 20.15 -18.78 -18.77
N SER A 162 21.35 -19.32 -18.95
CA SER A 162 21.58 -20.77 -18.88
C SER A 162 21.28 -21.36 -17.49
N LEU A 163 21.65 -20.64 -16.42
CA LEU A 163 21.34 -21.05 -15.05
C LEU A 163 19.84 -21.02 -14.79
N LEU A 164 19.15 -19.95 -15.20
CA LEU A 164 17.69 -19.87 -15.08
C LEU A 164 17.01 -21.02 -15.82
N GLN A 165 17.45 -21.36 -17.03
CA GLN A 165 16.90 -22.49 -17.79
C GLN A 165 17.17 -23.84 -17.09
N ALA A 166 18.35 -24.03 -16.51
CA ALA A 166 18.64 -25.23 -15.73
C ALA A 166 17.76 -25.33 -14.48
N ALA A 167 17.53 -24.21 -13.78
CA ALA A 167 16.67 -24.16 -12.60
C ALA A 167 15.19 -24.41 -12.95
N THR A 168 14.67 -23.85 -14.04
CA THR A 168 13.28 -24.12 -14.48
C THR A 168 13.11 -25.58 -14.89
N ASN A 169 14.10 -26.18 -15.55
CA ASN A 169 14.10 -27.61 -15.87
C ASN A 169 14.12 -28.47 -14.60
N ALA A 170 14.96 -28.14 -13.61
CA ALA A 170 15.00 -28.87 -12.34
C ALA A 170 13.66 -28.79 -11.58
N LEU A 171 13.05 -27.60 -11.53
CA LEU A 171 11.73 -27.40 -10.90
C LEU A 171 10.62 -28.16 -11.64
N SER A 172 10.60 -28.15 -12.97
CA SER A 172 9.58 -28.89 -13.72
C SER A 172 9.71 -30.40 -13.53
N LEU A 173 10.93 -30.94 -13.47
CA LEU A 173 11.18 -32.34 -13.14
C LEU A 173 10.75 -32.68 -11.71
N LEU A 174 11.00 -31.80 -10.75
CA LEU A 174 10.57 -31.97 -9.36
C LEU A 174 9.04 -31.99 -9.26
N VAL A 175 8.35 -31.02 -9.89
CA VAL A 175 6.89 -30.98 -9.94
C VAL A 175 6.35 -32.26 -10.56
N ARG A 176 6.90 -32.70 -11.70
CA ARG A 176 6.47 -33.94 -12.35
C ARG A 176 6.72 -35.17 -11.49
N ALA A 177 7.83 -35.23 -10.76
CA ALA A 177 8.10 -36.32 -9.81
C ALA A 177 7.11 -36.30 -8.62
N LEU A 178 6.75 -35.12 -8.12
CA LEU A 178 5.73 -34.97 -7.09
C LEU A 178 4.34 -35.37 -7.60
N GLU A 179 3.98 -34.99 -8.82
CA GLU A 179 2.72 -35.39 -9.47
C GLU A 179 2.65 -36.90 -9.70
N VAL A 180 3.75 -37.53 -10.14
CA VAL A 180 3.80 -38.99 -10.32
C VAL A 180 3.63 -39.71 -8.98
N LYS A 181 4.28 -39.23 -7.91
CA LYS A 181 4.20 -39.87 -6.59
C LYS A 181 2.86 -39.63 -5.88
N HIS A 182 2.38 -38.39 -5.88
CA HIS A 182 1.25 -37.99 -5.06
C HIS A 182 -0.04 -37.80 -5.86
N GLY A 183 0.02 -37.62 -7.18
CA GLY A 183 -1.16 -37.37 -8.01
C GLY A 183 -2.11 -38.56 -8.07
N VAL A 184 -1.59 -39.79 -8.12
CA VAL A 184 -2.42 -41.01 -8.05
C VAL A 184 -3.07 -41.15 -6.68
N VAL A 185 -2.32 -40.87 -5.60
CA VAL A 185 -2.83 -40.92 -4.22
C VAL A 185 -3.94 -39.88 -4.03
N ALA A 186 -3.72 -38.63 -4.44
CA ALA A 186 -4.70 -37.56 -4.37
C ALA A 186 -6.00 -37.93 -5.12
N ARG A 187 -5.90 -38.36 -6.38
CA ARG A 187 -7.06 -38.81 -7.17
C ARG A 187 -7.77 -40.01 -6.54
N SER A 188 -7.03 -40.95 -5.97
CA SER A 188 -7.63 -42.11 -5.30
C SER A 188 -8.39 -41.71 -4.03
N LEU A 189 -7.89 -40.73 -3.27
CA LEU A 189 -8.56 -40.21 -2.08
C LEU A 189 -9.80 -39.40 -2.45
N GLU A 190 -9.73 -38.60 -3.52
CA GLU A 190 -10.88 -37.87 -4.07
C GLU A 190 -11.99 -38.84 -4.51
N LEU A 191 -11.66 -39.91 -5.24
CA LEU A 191 -12.63 -40.93 -5.65
C LEU A 191 -13.24 -41.65 -4.45
N ARG A 192 -12.42 -42.05 -3.46
CA ARG A 192 -12.92 -42.68 -2.23
C ARG A 192 -13.84 -41.75 -1.43
N ALA A 193 -13.48 -40.48 -1.32
CA ALA A 193 -14.34 -39.49 -0.66
C ALA A 193 -15.68 -39.32 -1.41
N ALA A 194 -15.64 -39.30 -2.74
CA ALA A 194 -16.85 -39.25 -3.56
C ALA A 194 -17.72 -40.51 -3.38
N GLU A 195 -17.12 -41.71 -3.37
CA GLU A 195 -17.82 -42.98 -3.11
C GLU A 195 -18.48 -42.99 -1.73
N VAL A 196 -17.73 -42.63 -0.67
CA VAL A 196 -18.28 -42.56 0.70
C VAL A 196 -19.41 -41.54 0.79
N SER A 197 -19.29 -40.37 0.15
CA SER A 197 -20.36 -39.37 0.15
C SER A 197 -21.63 -39.86 -0.56
N LEU A 198 -21.46 -40.65 -1.62
CA LEU A 198 -22.57 -41.24 -2.36
C LEU A 198 -23.23 -42.36 -1.55
N HIS A 199 -22.46 -43.19 -0.85
CA HIS A 199 -22.98 -44.17 0.10
C HIS A 199 -23.76 -43.51 1.24
N ALA A 200 -23.23 -42.44 1.85
CA ALA A 200 -23.92 -41.70 2.89
C ALA A 200 -25.28 -41.17 2.41
N ARG A 201 -25.33 -40.55 1.22
CA ARG A 201 -26.59 -40.08 0.61
C ARG A 201 -27.59 -41.21 0.33
N ARG A 202 -27.11 -42.38 -0.08
CA ARG A 202 -27.97 -43.56 -0.28
C ARG A 202 -28.55 -44.03 1.06
N TYR A 203 -27.71 -44.14 2.09
CA TYR A 203 -28.18 -44.53 3.42
C TYR A 203 -29.14 -43.51 4.02
N ASP A 204 -28.94 -42.21 3.81
CA ASP A 204 -29.89 -41.18 4.23
C ASP A 204 -31.25 -41.34 3.52
N ALA A 205 -31.24 -41.62 2.21
CA ALA A 205 -32.45 -41.88 1.45
C ALA A 205 -33.15 -43.16 1.91
N ASP A 206 -32.40 -44.25 2.10
CA ASP A 206 -32.93 -45.54 2.58
C ASP A 206 -33.51 -45.41 3.98
N ALA A 207 -32.82 -44.69 4.88
CA ALA A 207 -33.31 -44.38 6.22
C ALA A 207 -34.59 -43.52 6.17
N ALA A 208 -34.69 -42.56 5.26
CA ALA A 208 -35.90 -41.75 5.08
C ALA A 208 -37.08 -42.60 4.56
N ILE A 209 -36.83 -43.51 3.61
CA ILE A 209 -37.84 -44.44 3.09
C ILE A 209 -38.30 -45.39 4.19
N ALA A 210 -37.36 -45.98 4.95
CA ALA A 210 -37.66 -46.87 6.07
C ALA A 210 -38.43 -46.14 7.19
N ALA A 211 -38.06 -44.91 7.52
CA ALA A 211 -38.81 -44.10 8.47
C ALA A 211 -40.24 -43.81 7.98
N ALA A 212 -40.41 -43.52 6.68
CA ALA A 212 -41.74 -43.30 6.09
C ALA A 212 -42.58 -44.58 6.09
N SER A 213 -42.00 -45.75 5.81
CA SER A 213 -42.71 -47.03 5.84
C SER A 213 -43.14 -47.42 7.25
N VAL A 214 -42.26 -47.25 8.25
CA VAL A 214 -42.60 -47.45 9.67
C VAL A 214 -43.69 -46.49 10.12
N ARG A 215 -43.62 -45.20 9.75
CA ARG A 215 -44.70 -44.24 10.05
C ARG A 215 -46.03 -44.67 9.46
N ARG A 216 -46.05 -45.15 8.21
CA ARG A 216 -47.27 -45.66 7.57
C ARG A 216 -47.81 -46.92 8.25
N ALA A 217 -46.93 -47.79 8.75
CA ALA A 217 -47.32 -49.00 9.47
C ALA A 217 -47.88 -48.70 10.87
N VAL A 218 -47.29 -47.75 11.61
CA VAL A 218 -47.74 -47.34 12.96
C VAL A 218 -49.00 -46.47 12.89
N TYR A 219 -49.04 -45.52 11.96
CA TYR A 219 -50.19 -44.64 11.76
C TYR A 219 -51.03 -45.15 10.59
N THR A 220 -51.72 -46.26 10.80
CA THR A 220 -52.75 -46.72 9.87
C THR A 220 -53.84 -45.64 9.74
N PRO A 221 -54.52 -45.55 8.58
CA PRO A 221 -55.58 -44.55 8.41
C PRO A 221 -56.68 -44.69 9.47
N GLU A 222 -56.97 -45.92 9.89
CA GLU A 222 -57.88 -46.25 10.99
C GLU A 222 -57.38 -45.75 12.35
N ALA A 223 -56.08 -45.90 12.66
CA ALA A 223 -55.52 -45.35 13.88
C ALA A 223 -55.57 -43.81 13.88
N ILE A 224 -55.33 -43.17 12.73
CA ILE A 224 -55.43 -41.71 12.59
C ILE A 224 -56.88 -41.25 12.78
N THR A 225 -57.88 -41.92 12.19
CA THR A 225 -59.29 -41.57 12.38
C THR A 225 -59.75 -41.81 13.81
N ALA A 226 -59.33 -42.92 14.44
CA ALA A 226 -59.60 -43.20 15.85
C ALA A 226 -58.98 -42.14 16.77
N LEU A 227 -57.73 -41.73 16.56
CA LEU A 227 -57.08 -40.67 17.32
C LEU A 227 -57.78 -39.31 17.14
N LYS A 228 -58.24 -38.99 15.93
CA LYS A 228 -59.03 -37.77 15.67
C LYS A 228 -60.37 -37.80 16.43
N ASN A 229 -61.07 -38.93 16.40
CA ASN A 229 -62.34 -39.11 17.10
C ASN A 229 -62.15 -39.04 18.62
N TYR A 230 -61.12 -39.71 19.16
CA TYR A 230 -60.76 -39.63 20.57
C TYR A 230 -60.43 -38.19 20.99
N GLY A 231 -59.68 -37.46 20.17
CA GLY A 231 -59.39 -36.04 20.40
C GLY A 231 -60.63 -35.14 20.34
N ALA A 232 -61.65 -35.48 19.53
CA ALA A 232 -62.95 -34.81 19.55
C ALA A 232 -63.71 -35.14 20.84
N HIS A 233 -63.80 -36.42 21.21
CA HIS A 233 -64.46 -36.86 22.44
C HIS A 233 -63.85 -36.27 23.71
N LEU A 234 -62.51 -36.15 23.77
CA LEU A 234 -61.84 -35.50 24.90
C LEU A 234 -62.17 -34.00 24.97
N ARG A 235 -62.25 -33.31 23.84
CA ARG A 235 -62.66 -31.90 23.79
C ARG A 235 -64.11 -31.73 24.27
N ASP A 236 -65.02 -32.58 23.80
CA ASP A 236 -66.42 -32.56 24.22
C ASP A 236 -66.57 -32.92 25.69
N ALA A 237 -65.80 -33.89 26.18
CA ALA A 237 -65.79 -34.28 27.59
C ALA A 237 -65.28 -33.14 28.48
N LYS A 238 -64.23 -32.43 28.03
CA LYS A 238 -63.73 -31.24 28.70
C LYS A 238 -64.81 -30.14 28.74
N MET A 239 -65.44 -29.81 27.61
CA MET A 239 -66.53 -28.83 27.54
C MET A 239 -67.68 -29.19 28.48
N ARG A 240 -68.15 -30.45 28.47
CA ARG A 240 -69.19 -30.92 29.39
C ARG A 240 -68.78 -30.86 30.85
N SER A 241 -67.52 -31.13 31.17
CA SER A 241 -67.02 -31.01 32.54
C SER A 241 -66.96 -29.56 33.00
N GLU A 242 -66.55 -28.64 32.12
CA GLU A 242 -66.55 -27.20 32.39
C GLU A 242 -67.98 -26.68 32.57
N GLU A 243 -68.92 -27.12 31.74
CA GLU A 243 -70.35 -26.79 31.87
C GLU A 243 -70.95 -27.33 33.16
N ARG A 244 -70.63 -28.57 33.56
CA ARG A 244 -71.06 -29.13 34.87
C ARG A 244 -70.48 -28.35 36.03
N ILE A 245 -69.20 -27.95 35.95
CA ILE A 245 -68.57 -27.12 36.98
C ILE A 245 -69.31 -25.77 37.07
N ARG A 246 -69.60 -25.12 35.92
CA ARG A 246 -70.37 -23.87 35.90
C ARG A 246 -71.79 -24.06 36.48
N GLY A 247 -72.46 -25.16 36.13
CA GLY A 247 -73.78 -25.51 36.67
C GLY A 247 -73.77 -25.73 38.17
N LEU A 248 -72.85 -26.54 38.68
CA LEU A 248 -72.68 -26.79 40.13
C LEU A 248 -72.31 -25.51 40.88
N ILE A 249 -71.48 -24.63 40.30
CA ILE A 249 -71.17 -23.31 40.88
C ILE A 249 -72.45 -22.45 40.96
N ALA A 250 -73.28 -22.47 39.92
CA ALA A 250 -74.54 -21.73 39.91
C ALA A 250 -75.53 -22.29 40.96
N GLU A 251 -75.67 -23.62 41.06
CA GLU A 251 -76.49 -24.28 42.08
C GLU A 251 -75.99 -23.97 43.50
N LEU A 252 -74.68 -24.08 43.75
CA LEU A 252 -74.06 -23.69 45.03
C LEU A 252 -74.31 -22.21 45.36
N GLY A 253 -74.29 -21.34 44.34
CA GLY A 253 -74.67 -19.94 44.46
C GLY A 253 -76.14 -19.75 44.86
N GLU A 254 -77.05 -20.51 44.26
CA GLU A 254 -78.49 -20.51 44.58
C GLU A 254 -78.76 -21.01 46.02
N TYR A 255 -78.01 -21.99 46.49
CA TYR A 255 -78.03 -22.45 47.90
C TYR A 255 -77.35 -21.49 48.89
N GLY A 256 -76.85 -20.33 48.43
CA GLY A 256 -76.17 -19.36 49.27
C GLY A 256 -74.83 -19.85 49.82
N VAL A 257 -74.20 -20.80 49.13
CA VAL A 257 -72.81 -21.25 49.36
C VAL A 257 -71.99 -20.85 48.13
N GLY A 258 -72.04 -19.56 47.84
CA GLY A 258 -71.14 -18.87 46.93
C GLY A 258 -70.56 -17.65 47.65
N VAL A 259 -69.59 -16.97 47.03
CA VAL A 259 -68.92 -15.79 47.61
C VAL A 259 -69.93 -14.72 48.08
N ASP A 260 -71.09 -14.63 47.43
CA ASP A 260 -72.17 -13.68 47.79
C ASP A 260 -73.21 -14.23 48.79
N GLY A 261 -73.22 -15.53 49.08
CA GLY A 261 -74.18 -16.17 49.98
C GLY A 261 -73.83 -16.07 51.48
N ALA A 262 -72.58 -15.75 51.79
CA ALA A 262 -72.09 -15.59 53.16
C ALA A 262 -72.72 -14.40 53.89
N GLU A 263 -72.92 -13.26 53.20
CA GLU A 263 -73.50 -12.06 53.80
C GLU A 263 -74.94 -12.26 54.28
N SER A 264 -75.72 -13.07 53.56
CA SER A 264 -77.13 -13.35 53.89
C SER A 264 -77.27 -14.25 55.12
N LYS A 265 -76.38 -15.25 55.26
CA LYS A 265 -76.32 -16.10 56.47
C LYS A 265 -75.83 -15.33 57.69
N GLU A 266 -74.84 -14.46 57.53
CA GLU A 266 -74.32 -13.64 58.63
C GLU A 266 -75.38 -12.70 59.20
N LYS A 267 -76.16 -12.01 58.34
CA LYS A 267 -77.26 -11.13 58.78
C LYS A 267 -78.32 -11.88 59.59
N LYS A 268 -78.78 -13.05 59.13
CA LYS A 268 -79.78 -13.87 59.86
C LYS A 268 -79.25 -14.36 61.21
N MET A 269 -77.97 -14.77 61.28
CA MET A 269 -77.37 -15.23 62.54
C MET A 269 -77.18 -14.09 63.55
N ARG A 270 -76.94 -12.87 63.06
CA ARG A 270 -76.85 -11.66 63.90
C ARG A 270 -78.22 -11.22 64.44
N GLU A 271 -79.29 -11.39 63.68
CA GLU A 271 -80.66 -11.16 64.17
C GLU A 271 -81.09 -12.21 65.20
N MET A 272 -80.83 -13.51 64.94
CA MET A 272 -81.17 -14.57 65.90
C MET A 272 -80.45 -14.42 67.23
N SER A 273 -79.17 -14.03 67.22
CA SER A 273 -78.43 -13.77 68.47
C SER A 273 -78.97 -12.56 69.24
N ARG A 274 -79.49 -11.54 68.54
CA ARG A 274 -80.14 -10.38 69.15
C ARG A 274 -81.45 -10.76 69.83
N VAL A 275 -82.31 -11.54 69.15
CA VAL A 275 -83.58 -12.04 69.68
C VAL A 275 -83.34 -12.95 70.89
N TYR A 276 -82.36 -13.87 70.82
CA TYR A 276 -82.02 -14.73 71.95
C TYR A 276 -81.61 -13.93 73.19
N ARG A 277 -80.79 -12.90 73.02
CA ARG A 277 -80.34 -12.05 74.13
C ARG A 277 -81.49 -11.25 74.76
N GLU A 278 -82.46 -10.84 73.95
CA GLU A 278 -83.65 -10.13 74.41
C GLU A 278 -84.60 -11.08 75.16
N MET A 279 -84.77 -12.31 74.65
CA MET A 279 -85.56 -13.36 75.29
C MET A 279 -84.95 -13.81 76.62
N THR A 280 -83.61 -13.90 76.74
CA THR A 280 -82.94 -14.20 78.02
C THR A 280 -83.18 -13.09 79.04
N ARG A 281 -83.15 -11.82 78.65
CA ARG A 281 -83.47 -10.69 79.56
C ARG A 281 -84.90 -10.76 80.07
N GLN A 282 -85.86 -11.04 79.18
CA GLN A 282 -87.26 -11.21 79.58
C GLN A 282 -87.44 -12.39 80.55
N MET A 283 -86.74 -13.50 80.35
CA MET A 283 -86.77 -14.62 81.29
C MET A 283 -86.16 -14.27 82.66
N ASP A 284 -85.06 -13.51 82.69
CA ASP A 284 -84.46 -13.05 83.94
C ASP A 284 -85.37 -12.07 84.70
N ASP A 285 -86.09 -11.20 83.99
CA ASP A 285 -87.05 -10.27 84.60
C ASP A 285 -88.28 -11.01 85.17
N VAL A 286 -88.84 -12.00 84.44
CA VAL A 286 -89.92 -12.87 84.95
C VAL A 286 -89.46 -13.67 86.17
N ARG A 287 -88.20 -14.14 86.19
CA ARG A 287 -87.64 -14.85 87.33
C ARG A 287 -87.52 -13.96 88.57
N ARG A 288 -87.09 -12.71 88.40
CA ARG A 288 -87.06 -11.71 89.49
C ARG A 288 -88.45 -11.38 90.03
N ASP A 289 -89.46 -11.33 89.16
CA ASP A 289 -90.85 -11.07 89.58
C ASP A 289 -91.47 -12.27 90.31
N LEU A 290 -91.12 -13.50 89.92
CA LEU A 290 -91.50 -14.72 90.69
C LEU A 290 -90.81 -14.79 92.06
N ASP A 291 -89.53 -14.41 92.15
CA ASP A 291 -88.81 -14.37 93.44
C ASP A 291 -89.41 -13.32 94.40
N ARG A 292 -89.96 -12.21 93.87
CA ARG A 292 -90.67 -11.19 94.65
C ARG A 292 -92.04 -11.64 95.15
N LEU A 293 -92.76 -12.47 94.39
CA LEU A 293 -94.06 -13.03 94.80
C LEU A 293 -93.94 -14.16 95.83
N ASN A 294 -92.73 -14.71 96.05
CA ASN A 294 -92.49 -15.82 96.97
C ASN A 294 -92.00 -15.36 98.38
N GLN A 295 -91.94 -14.04 98.63
CA GLN A 295 -91.48 -13.44 99.91
C GLN A 295 -92.45 -12.38 100.49
N GLY A 296 -93.74 -12.39 100.11
CA GLY A 296 -94.77 -11.50 100.64
C GLY A 296 -96.11 -12.22 100.83
#